data_AF-A0A379ACH0-F1
#
_entry.id   AF-A0A379ACH0-F1
#
_cell.length_a   1.000
_cell.length_b   1.000
_cell.length_c   1.000
_cell.angle_alpha   90.00
_cell.angle_beta   90.00
_cell.angle_gamma   90.00
#
_symmetry.space_group_name_H-M   'P 1'
#
loop_
_entity.id
_entity.type
_entity.pdbx_description
1 polymer ?
#
loop_
_entity_poly.entity_id
_entity_poly.type
_entity_poly.pdbx_seq_one_letter_code
_entity_poly.pdbx_strand_id
1 'polypeptide(L)'
;MITALGVDRPGIVNTITRHVSSCGCNIEDSRLAMLGDEFTFIMLLSGSWNAITLIESTLPLKGAELELLIVMKRTNARLRPPMPRHRLHSG
;
A
#
# COMPACT_ATOMS: atom_id res chain seq x y z
N MET A 1 -4.20 -5.90 0.12
CA MET A 1 -2.74 -5.80 -0.14
C MET A 1 -2.56 -5.48 -1.60
N ILE A 2 -1.71 -4.50 -1.89
CA ILE A 2 -1.36 -4.08 -3.25
C ILE A 2 0.16 -4.11 -3.38
N THR A 3 0.64 -4.59 -4.52
CA THR A 3 2.04 -4.48 -4.92
C THR A 3 2.08 -3.78 -6.27
N ALA A 4 2.88 -2.72 -6.37
CA ALA A 4 3.20 -2.03 -7.61
C ALA A 4 4.68 -2.28 -7.95
N LEU A 5 4.97 -2.62 -9.20
CA LEU A 5 6.33 -2.81 -9.72
C LEU A 5 6.50 -2.00 -11.00
N GLY A 6 7.67 -1.40 -11.19
CA GLY A 6 8.02 -0.69 -12.43
C GLY A 6 9.25 0.18 -12.22
N VAL A 7 9.68 0.87 -13.27
CA VAL A 7 10.85 1.75 -13.25
C VAL A 7 10.63 2.93 -12.29
N ASP A 8 11.61 3.24 -11.45
CA ASP A 8 11.50 4.38 -10.54
C ASP A 8 11.47 5.69 -11.31
N ARG A 9 10.48 6.52 -10.97
CA ARG A 9 10.28 7.85 -11.53
C ARG A 9 9.97 8.82 -10.40
N PRO A 10 10.63 10.00 -10.36
CA PRO A 10 10.34 11.00 -9.33
C PRO A 10 8.84 11.27 -9.20
N GLY A 11 8.31 11.11 -7.98
CA GLY A 11 6.91 11.39 -7.67
C GLY A 11 5.92 10.25 -7.92
N ILE A 12 6.35 9.10 -8.42
CA ILE A 12 5.44 7.96 -8.70
C ILE A 12 4.75 7.46 -7.43
N VAL A 13 5.50 7.31 -6.33
CA VAL A 13 4.98 6.93 -5.02
C VAL A 13 3.93 7.92 -4.53
N ASN A 14 4.20 9.22 -4.63
CA ASN A 14 3.26 10.27 -4.22
C ASN A 14 1.97 10.27 -5.07
N THR A 15 2.07 9.95 -6.36
CA THR A 15 0.90 9.81 -7.22
C THR A 15 0.06 8.60 -6.80
N ILE A 16 0.68 7.47 -6.50
CA ILE A 16 -0.01 6.26 -6.02
C ILE A 16 -0.65 6.51 -4.65
N THR A 17 0.07 7.08 -3.68
CA THR A 17 -0.47 7.33 -2.33
C THR A 17 -1.63 8.33 -2.34
N ARG A 18 -1.57 9.37 -3.19
CA ARG A 18 -2.69 10.31 -3.36
C ARG A 18 -3.89 9.64 -4.01
N HIS A 19 -3.69 8.76 -5.00
CA HIS A 19 -4.77 8.00 -5.62
C HIS A 19 -5.44 7.05 -4.61
N VAL A 20 -4.65 6.36 -3.80
CA VAL A 20 -5.16 5.52 -2.70
C VAL A 20 -6.00 6.35 -1.73
N SER A 21 -5.50 7.51 -1.33
CA SER A 21 -6.19 8.41 -0.39
C SER A 21 -7.47 8.99 -0.99
N SER A 22 -7.47 9.36 -2.28
CA SER A 22 -8.65 9.91 -2.96
C SER A 22 -9.76 8.86 -3.15
N CYS A 23 -9.42 7.58 -3.24
CA CYS A 23 -10.39 6.49 -3.20
C CYS A 23 -10.97 6.23 -1.80
N GLY A 24 -10.50 6.94 -0.75
CA GLY A 24 -10.95 6.75 0.63
C GLY A 24 -10.33 5.54 1.33
N CYS A 25 -9.19 5.04 0.83
CA CYS A 25 -8.43 3.98 1.49
C CYS A 25 -7.34 4.58 2.39
N ASN A 26 -7.07 3.92 3.52
CA ASN A 26 -5.93 4.22 4.38
C ASN A 26 -4.78 3.24 4.10
N ILE A 27 -3.54 3.70 4.22
CA ILE A 27 -2.34 2.86 4.12
C ILE A 27 -1.92 2.46 5.54
N GLU A 28 -2.16 1.20 5.90
CA GLU A 28 -1.87 0.64 7.23
C GLU A 28 -0.40 0.29 7.43
N ASP A 29 0.23 -0.16 6.35
CA ASP A 29 1.65 -0.45 6.29
C ASP A 29 2.10 -0.32 4.84
N SER A 30 3.34 0.08 4.64
CA SER A 30 3.94 0.13 3.32
C SER A 30 5.43 -0.13 3.36
N ARG A 31 5.94 -0.72 2.28
CA ARG A 31 7.36 -1.00 2.09
C ARG A 31 7.71 -0.65 0.66
N LEU A 32 8.80 0.08 0.50
CA LEU A 32 9.39 0.39 -0.79
C LEU A 32 10.79 -0.23 -0.85
N ALA A 33 11.08 -0.90 -1.94
CA ALA A 33 12.39 -1.45 -2.23
C ALA A 33 12.84 -1.04 -3.63
N MET A 34 14.12 -0.72 -3.77
CA MET A 34 14.75 -0.42 -5.06
C MET A 34 15.52 -1.65 -5.52
N LEU A 35 15.39 -2.02 -6.79
CA LEU A 35 16.01 -3.19 -7.41
C LEU A 35 16.60 -2.77 -8.77
N GLY A 36 17.77 -2.13 -8.74
CA GLY A 36 18.34 -1.51 -9.94
C GLY A 36 17.59 -0.24 -10.29
N ASP A 37 17.10 -0.14 -11.53
CA ASP A 37 16.23 0.93 -12.03
C ASP A 37 14.75 0.68 -11.73
N GLU A 38 14.39 -0.54 -11.32
CA GLU A 38 13.05 -0.90 -10.88
C GLU A 38 12.82 -0.55 -9.40
N PHE A 39 11.58 -0.24 -9.05
CA PHE A 39 11.12 -0.21 -7.67
C PHE A 39 9.97 -1.20 -7.46
N THR A 40 9.81 -1.62 -6.21
CA THR A 40 8.65 -2.36 -5.75
C THR A 40 8.04 -1.62 -4.56
N PHE A 41 6.76 -1.29 -4.67
CA PHE A 41 6.00 -0.65 -3.61
C PHE A 41 4.84 -1.54 -3.16
N ILE A 42 4.95 -2.03 -1.93
CA ILE A 42 3.97 -2.90 -1.28
C ILE A 42 3.19 -2.06 -0.28
N MET A 43 1.86 -2.17 -0.32
CA MET A 43 0.95 -1.48 0.58
C MET A 43 -0.09 -2.44 1.15
N LEU A 44 -0.31 -2.34 2.45
CA LEU A 44 -1.49 -2.88 3.11
C LEU A 44 -2.51 -1.75 3.24
N LEU A 45 -3.65 -1.91 2.58
CA LEU A 45 -4.72 -0.93 2.62
C LEU A 45 -5.89 -1.39 3.49
N SER A 46 -6.55 -0.43 4.12
CA SER A 46 -7.85 -0.59 4.78
C SER A 46 -8.83 0.46 4.24
N GLY A 47 -10.13 0.19 4.39
CA GLY A 47 -11.19 1.09 3.90
C GLY A 47 -12.56 0.44 3.95
N SER A 48 -13.59 1.22 3.63
CA SER A 48 -14.93 0.68 3.43
C SER A 48 -14.97 -0.25 2.21
N TRP A 49 -15.98 -1.11 2.11
CA TRP A 49 -16.16 -1.98 0.93
C TRP A 49 -16.14 -1.17 -0.38
N ASN A 50 -16.84 -0.03 -0.41
CA ASN A 50 -16.90 0.83 -1.59
C ASN A 50 -15.54 1.44 -1.94
N ALA A 51 -14.77 1.86 -0.94
CA ALA A 51 -13.40 2.37 -1.15
C ALA A 51 -12.48 1.29 -1.74
N ILE A 52 -12.57 0.06 -1.21
CA ILE A 52 -11.81 -1.10 -1.70
C ILE A 52 -12.22 -1.45 -3.15
N THR A 53 -13.51 -1.49 -3.45
CA THR A 53 -13.97 -1.74 -4.83
C THR A 53 -13.54 -0.63 -5.80
N LEU A 54 -13.53 0.62 -5.35
CA LEU A 54 -13.09 1.76 -6.17
C LEU A 54 -11.58 1.72 -6.47
N ILE A 55 -10.75 1.41 -5.47
CA ILE A 55 -9.29 1.30 -5.72
C ILE A 55 -8.97 0.09 -6.61
N GLU A 56 -9.69 -1.02 -6.45
CA GLU A 56 -9.53 -2.22 -7.28
C GLU A 56 -9.86 -1.96 -8.76
N SER A 57 -10.79 -1.06 -9.06
CA SER A 57 -11.13 -0.72 -10.45
C SER A 57 -10.24 0.38 -11.04
N THR A 58 -9.80 1.34 -10.24
CA THR A 58 -9.10 2.54 -10.74
C THR A 58 -7.58 2.45 -10.68
N LEU A 59 -7.01 1.76 -9.68
CA LEU A 59 -5.56 1.68 -9.53
C LEU A 59 -4.87 0.92 -10.67
N PRO A 60 -5.43 -0.16 -11.25
CA PRO A 60 -4.83 -0.79 -12.44
C PRO A 60 -4.73 0.14 -13.63
N LEU A 61 -5.75 0.98 -13.86
CA LEU A 61 -5.74 1.98 -14.94
C LEU A 61 -4.64 3.02 -14.69
N LYS A 62 -4.57 3.54 -13.46
CA LYS A 62 -3.48 4.45 -13.05
C LYS A 62 -2.10 3.79 -13.16
N GLY A 63 -2.01 2.50 -12.85
CA GLY A 63 -0.81 1.70 -13.00
C GLY A 63 -0.35 1.64 -14.45
N ALA A 64 -1.26 1.32 -15.38
CA ALA A 64 -0.95 1.31 -16.81
C ALA A 64 -0.47 2.68 -17.34
N GLU A 65 -1.10 3.78 -16.90
CA GLU A 65 -0.64 5.15 -17.24
C GLU A 65 0.78 5.46 -16.74
N LEU A 66 1.16 4.85 -15.62
CA LEU A 66 2.48 5.02 -14.98
C LEU A 66 3.47 3.92 -15.37
N GLU A 67 3.10 3.02 -16.30
CA GLU A 67 3.88 1.84 -16.71
C GLU A 67 4.24 0.91 -15.53
N LEU A 68 3.30 0.76 -14.59
CA LEU A 68 3.44 -0.12 -13.43
C LEU A 68 2.65 -1.41 -13.60
N LEU A 69 3.26 -2.54 -13.23
CA LEU A 69 2.56 -3.78 -12.96
C LEU A 69 1.91 -3.70 -11.58
N ILE A 70 0.59 -3.81 -11.53
CA ILE A 70 -0.19 -3.80 -10.29
C ILE A 70 -0.72 -5.20 -9.99
N VAL A 71 -0.40 -5.71 -8.80
CA VAL A 71 -0.97 -6.94 -8.25
C VAL A 71 -1.77 -6.61 -7.01
N MET A 72 -3.01 -7.09 -6.95
CA MET A 72 -3.91 -6.83 -5.83
C MET A 72 -4.44 -8.15 -5.27
N LYS A 73 -4.51 -8.21 -3.94
CA LYS A 73 -5.08 -9.35 -3.22
C LYS A 73 -5.82 -8.85 -1.99
N ARG A 74 -7.11 -9.18 -1.89
CA ARG A 74 -7.87 -9.02 -0.65
C ARG A 74 -7.28 -9.94 0.42
N THR A 75 -7.09 -9.40 1.61
CA THR A 75 -6.53 -10.12 2.75
C THR A 75 -7.25 -9.65 4.01
N ASN A 76 -7.29 -10.51 5.02
CA ASN A 76 -7.90 -10.17 6.30
C ASN A 76 -6.88 -9.48 7.19
N ALA A 77 -7.35 -8.55 8.01
CA ALA A 77 -6.53 -7.95 9.05
C ALA A 77 -5.97 -9.05 9.96
N ARG A 78 -4.66 -9.14 10.06
CA ARG A 78 -4.04 -9.92 11.14
C ARG A 78 -4.23 -9.11 12.42
N LEU A 79 -4.85 -9.71 13.43
CA LEU A 79 -4.81 -9.17 14.79
C LEU A 79 -3.33 -9.02 15.16
N ARG A 80 -2.83 -7.79 15.27
CA ARG A 80 -1.52 -7.58 15.90
C ARG A 80 -1.69 -8.03 17.35
N PRO A 81 -0.88 -9.00 17.84
CA PRO A 81 -0.89 -9.29 19.26
C PRO A 81 -0.61 -7.99 20.02
N PRO A 82 -1.30 -7.73 21.14
CA PRO A 82 -1.03 -6.55 21.95
C PRO A 82 0.45 -6.53 22.30
N MET A 83 1.11 -5.38 22.09
CA MET A 83 2.51 -5.21 22.46
C MET A 83 2.69 -5.60 23.92
N PRO A 84 3.70 -6.43 24.27
CA PRO A 84 3.99 -6.73 25.66
C PRO A 84 4.28 -5.41 26.37
N ARG A 85 3.52 -5.09 27.42
CA ARG A 85 3.83 -3.94 28.27
C ARG A 85 5.22 -4.16 28.86
N HIS A 86 6.18 -3.31 28.48
CA HIS A 86 7.47 -3.29 29.16
C HIS A 86 7.20 -3.14 30.66
N ARG A 87 7.57 -4.17 31.42
CA ARG A 87 7.52 -4.15 32.88
C ARG A 87 8.53 -3.08 33.30
N LEU A 88 8.04 -1.90 33.69
CA LEU A 88 8.87 -0.94 34.41
C LEU A 88 9.31 -1.64 35.69
N HIS A 89 10.58 -2.05 35.73
CA HIS A 89 11.23 -2.46 36.96
C HIS A 89 11.38 -1.19 37.81
N SER A 90 10.41 -0.95 38.69
CA SER A 90 10.57 -0.05 39.83
C SER A 90 11.49 -0.75 40.83
N GLY A 91 12.73 -0.27 40.92
CA GLY A 91 13.60 -0.49 42.06
C GLY A 91 13.20 0.35 43.26
#